data_AF-A0A7C9HEY0-F1
#
_entry.id   AF-A0A7C9HEY0-F1
#
_cell.length_a   1.000
_cell.length_b   1.000
_cell.length_c   1.000
_cell.angle_alpha   90.00
_cell.angle_beta   90.00
_cell.angle_gamma   90.00
#
_symmetry.space_group_name_H-M   'P 1'
#
loop_
_entity.id
_entity.type
_entity.pdbx_description
1 polymer ?
#
loop_
_entity_poly.entity_id
_entity_poly.type
_entity_poly.pdbx_seq_one_letter_code
_entity_poly.pdbx_strand_id
1 'polypeptide(L)'
;MNNEHKEALQQLLQGANVNIHQLVVGDSTQTIENLIMGDCTQNYYGSSHDEPRLAPDDEEIKQALTELLEAKTDEGKPLMKTQTQWYAVYRVLYEYCNYPKKMTDFERDINNRMGFKEAEPACSYQSFKKVPTDLTDLSVKVSKWEALKKKTPAYEQQCMVAEFLLKRLNLT
;
A
#
# COMPACT_ATOMS: atom_id res chain seq x y z
N MET A 1 15.45 2.26 -44.82
CA MET A 1 14.88 2.33 -43.46
C MET A 1 13.81 1.27 -43.30
N ASN A 2 13.98 0.15 -42.60
CA ASN A 2 15.16 -0.62 -42.21
C ASN A 2 14.62 -2.03 -41.90
N ASN A 3 14.96 -3.01 -42.74
CA ASN A 3 14.62 -4.42 -42.52
C ASN A 3 15.27 -4.99 -41.25
N GLU A 4 16.25 -4.30 -40.67
CA GLU A 4 16.97 -4.68 -39.45
C GLU A 4 16.11 -4.61 -38.18
N HIS A 5 15.02 -3.83 -38.17
CA HIS A 5 14.12 -3.74 -37.00
C HIS A 5 13.10 -4.89 -36.90
N LYS A 6 12.85 -5.61 -38.01
CA LYS A 6 11.93 -6.76 -38.00
C LYS A 6 12.59 -8.03 -37.49
N GLU A 7 13.87 -8.23 -37.76
CA GLU A 7 14.61 -9.41 -37.30
C GLU A 7 14.90 -9.36 -35.79
N ALA A 8 15.08 -8.17 -35.21
CA ALA A 8 15.26 -8.00 -33.76
C ALA A 8 14.00 -8.39 -32.95
N LEU A 9 12.80 -8.19 -33.50
CA LEU A 9 11.55 -8.60 -32.86
C LEU A 9 11.29 -10.11 -32.96
N GLN A 10 11.79 -10.77 -34.01
CA GLN A 10 11.64 -12.22 -34.17
C GLN A 10 12.60 -13.04 -33.31
N GLN A 11 13.79 -12.51 -32.97
CA GLN A 11 14.69 -13.18 -32.03
C GLN A 11 14.23 -13.09 -30.57
N LEU A 12 13.45 -12.08 -30.20
CA LEU A 12 12.96 -11.92 -28.81
C LEU A 12 11.81 -12.87 -28.45
N LEU A 13 11.14 -13.46 -29.45
CA LEU A 13 10.00 -14.36 -29.27
C LEU A 13 10.37 -15.85 -29.24
N GLN A 14 11.61 -16.23 -29.58
CA GLN A 14 12.04 -17.64 -29.53
C GLN A 14 12.43 -18.12 -28.12
N GLY A 15 12.39 -17.24 -27.11
CA GLY A 15 12.60 -17.61 -25.69
C GLY A 15 11.30 -17.90 -24.91
N ALA A 16 10.13 -17.62 -25.49
CA ALA A 16 8.85 -17.83 -24.83
C ALA A 16 8.16 -19.05 -25.45
N ASN A 17 8.28 -20.20 -24.79
CA ASN A 17 7.54 -21.41 -25.10
C ASN A 17 6.04 -21.19 -24.82
N VAL A 18 5.34 -20.51 -25.74
CA VAL A 18 3.88 -20.37 -25.72
C VAL A 18 3.32 -21.20 -26.85
N ASN A 19 2.75 -22.34 -26.46
CA ASN A 19 2.05 -23.25 -27.34
C ASN A 19 0.69 -22.64 -27.72
N ILE A 20 0.62 -21.98 -28.88
CA ILE A 20 -0.63 -21.49 -29.46
C ILE A 20 -1.19 -22.59 -30.37
N HIS A 21 -1.97 -23.49 -29.80
CA HIS A 21 -2.86 -24.32 -30.61
C HIS A 21 -4.11 -23.50 -30.97
N GLN A 22 -4.10 -23.09 -32.25
CA GLN A 22 -5.20 -22.71 -33.13
C GLN A 22 -6.64 -22.98 -32.65
N LEU A 23 -7.50 -21.99 -32.84
CA LEU A 23 -8.91 -22.21 -33.17
C LEU A 23 -9.23 -21.51 -34.48
N VAL A 24 -9.51 -22.34 -35.49
CA VAL A 24 -9.88 -21.96 -36.86
C VAL A 24 -11.29 -21.36 -36.84
N VAL A 25 -11.41 -20.21 -37.49
CA VAL A 25 -12.63 -19.40 -37.62
C VAL A 25 -13.58 -20.04 -38.63
N GLY A 26 -14.81 -20.32 -38.18
CA GLY A 26 -15.96 -20.60 -39.03
C GLY A 26 -17.00 -19.50 -38.86
N ASP A 27 -16.97 -18.55 -39.78
CA ASP A 27 -18.06 -17.67 -40.23
C ASP A 27 -19.05 -17.13 -39.18
N SER A 28 -18.57 -16.21 -38.33
CA SER A 28 -19.37 -15.14 -37.70
C SER A 28 -18.42 -14.15 -37.03
N THR A 29 -18.36 -12.94 -37.54
CA THR A 29 -17.66 -11.81 -36.92
C THR A 29 -18.34 -11.47 -35.58
N GLN A 30 -17.76 -11.95 -34.48
CA GLN A 30 -18.08 -11.47 -33.13
C GLN A 30 -16.80 -11.19 -32.33
N THR A 31 -16.84 -10.04 -31.68
CA THR A 31 -15.80 -9.30 -30.97
C THR A 31 -15.04 -10.13 -29.92
N ILE A 32 -13.71 -10.05 -29.92
CA ILE A 32 -12.86 -10.42 -28.77
C ILE A 32 -11.82 -9.32 -28.54
N GLU A 33 -12.28 -8.20 -27.98
CA GLU A 33 -11.44 -7.36 -27.13
C GLU A 33 -11.86 -7.66 -25.70
N ASN A 34 -11.24 -8.68 -25.09
CA ASN A 34 -11.21 -8.86 -23.64
C ASN A 34 -10.21 -9.97 -23.30
N LEU A 35 -8.93 -9.59 -23.27
CA LEU A 35 -7.90 -10.32 -22.53
C LEU A 35 -6.97 -9.32 -21.84
N ILE A 36 -7.58 -8.46 -21.03
CA ILE A 36 -6.92 -7.83 -19.89
C ILE A 36 -7.82 -8.20 -18.70
N MET A 37 -7.50 -9.29 -18.00
CA MET A 37 -8.06 -9.57 -16.68
C MET A 37 -7.49 -8.54 -15.70
N GLY A 38 -7.97 -7.31 -15.83
CA GLY A 38 -7.94 -6.29 -14.80
C GLY A 38 -9.14 -6.52 -13.89
N ASP A 39 -9.00 -7.45 -12.96
CA ASP A 39 -9.89 -7.51 -11.80
C ASP A 39 -9.23 -6.73 -10.64
N CYS A 40 -9.03 -5.43 -10.89
CA CYS A 40 -8.86 -4.45 -9.84
C CYS A 40 -10.15 -3.62 -9.87
N THR A 41 -11.06 -3.94 -8.96
CA THR A 41 -12.28 -3.19 -8.72
C THR A 41 -11.94 -1.78 -8.22
N GLN A 42 -11.60 -0.90 -9.16
CA GLN A 42 -11.49 0.54 -8.98
C GLN A 42 -12.90 1.12 -8.92
N ASN A 43 -13.45 1.20 -7.71
CA ASN A 43 -14.57 2.11 -7.44
C ASN A 43 -14.03 3.55 -7.43
N TYR A 44 -13.86 4.13 -8.62
CA TYR A 44 -13.65 5.56 -8.81
C TYR A 44 -15.01 6.26 -8.74
N TYR A 45 -15.34 6.84 -7.58
CA TYR A 45 -16.37 7.86 -7.46
C TYR A 45 -15.70 9.18 -7.10
N GLY A 46 -15.78 10.17 -8.00
CA GLY A 46 -15.48 11.57 -7.70
C GLY A 46 -14.72 12.28 -8.81
N SER A 47 -15.42 13.03 -9.66
CA SER A 47 -14.83 14.00 -10.57
C SER A 47 -14.18 15.16 -9.81
N SER A 48 -12.86 15.26 -9.91
CA SER A 48 -12.10 16.51 -9.98
C SER A 48 -10.90 16.24 -10.89
N HIS A 49 -10.47 17.24 -11.65
CA HIS A 49 -9.32 17.19 -12.56
C HIS A 49 -8.00 17.12 -11.77
N ASP A 50 -7.84 16.12 -10.92
CA ASP A 50 -6.56 15.76 -10.32
C ASP A 50 -5.95 14.65 -11.17
N GLU A 51 -4.80 14.93 -11.79
CA GLU A 51 -4.01 13.89 -12.45
C GLU A 51 -3.78 12.75 -11.44
N PRO A 52 -3.93 11.46 -11.83
CA PRO A 52 -3.73 10.36 -10.92
C PRO A 52 -2.30 10.40 -10.36
N ARG A 53 -2.15 10.80 -9.08
CA ARG A 53 -0.85 10.74 -8.40
C ARG A 53 -0.44 9.27 -8.35
N LEU A 54 0.77 8.98 -8.85
CA LEU A 54 1.38 7.66 -8.71
C LEU A 54 1.48 7.31 -7.21
N ALA A 55 1.25 6.04 -6.88
CA ALA A 55 1.39 5.58 -5.50
C ALA A 55 2.79 5.96 -4.96
N PRO A 56 2.91 6.36 -3.67
CA PRO A 56 4.19 6.76 -3.12
C PRO A 56 5.25 5.68 -3.28
N ASP A 57 6.47 6.07 -3.63
CA ASP A 57 7.59 5.14 -3.72
C ASP A 57 8.20 4.82 -2.34
N ASP A 58 9.10 3.84 -2.31
CA ASP A 58 9.75 3.37 -1.08
C ASP A 58 10.53 4.48 -0.36
N GLU A 59 11.16 5.41 -1.09
CA GLU A 59 11.95 6.49 -0.49
C GLU A 59 11.04 7.57 0.09
N GLU A 60 9.93 7.91 -0.60
CA GLU A 60 8.88 8.78 -0.05
C GLU A 60 8.28 8.20 1.23
N ILE A 61 8.00 6.89 1.24
CA ILE A 61 7.46 6.20 2.42
C ILE A 61 8.49 6.19 3.55
N LYS A 62 9.75 5.84 3.26
CA LYS A 62 10.81 5.84 4.26
C LYS A 62 10.99 7.23 4.88
N GLN A 63 10.99 8.28 4.08
CA GLN A 63 11.07 9.65 4.58
C GLN A 63 9.87 10.00 5.47
N ALA A 64 8.65 9.63 5.07
CA ALA A 64 7.45 9.85 5.87
C ALA A 64 7.48 9.09 7.21
N LEU A 65 8.05 7.88 7.24
CA LEU A 65 8.22 7.10 8.46
C LEU A 65 9.27 7.71 9.40
N THR A 66 10.39 8.21 8.87
CA THR A 66 11.38 8.95 9.67
C THR A 66 10.75 10.18 10.29
N GLU A 67 10.03 10.98 9.52
CA GLU A 67 9.34 12.16 10.03
C GLU A 67 8.25 11.82 11.04
N LEU A 68 7.53 10.71 10.86
CA LEU A 68 6.55 10.22 11.82
C LEU A 68 7.16 9.88 13.18
N LEU A 69 8.35 9.25 13.20
CA LEU A 69 9.05 8.90 14.44
C LEU A 69 9.54 10.14 15.19
N GLU A 70 9.87 11.21 14.45
CA GLU A 70 10.29 12.50 15.02
C GLU A 70 9.12 13.44 15.35
N ALA A 71 7.93 13.18 14.79
CA ALA A 71 6.76 14.02 14.92
C ALA A 71 6.30 14.13 16.38
N LYS A 72 5.77 15.32 16.71
CA LYS A 72 5.23 15.63 18.02
C LYS A 72 3.78 16.10 17.92
N THR A 73 3.00 15.82 18.96
CA THR A 73 1.67 16.41 19.15
C THR A 73 1.79 17.90 19.51
N ASP A 74 0.67 18.62 19.50
CA ASP A 74 0.63 20.05 19.89
C ASP A 74 1.13 20.29 21.33
N GLU A 75 1.05 19.27 22.18
CA GLU A 75 1.59 19.29 23.56
C GLU A 75 3.12 19.04 23.62
N GLY A 76 3.79 18.92 22.47
CA GLY A 76 5.23 18.63 22.37
C GLY A 76 5.63 17.18 22.68
N LYS A 77 4.67 16.27 22.87
CA LYS A 77 4.93 14.85 23.14
C LYS A 77 5.13 14.08 21.83
N PRO A 78 5.94 13.01 21.78
CA PRO A 78 6.08 12.19 20.57
C PRO A 78 4.73 11.70 20.05
N LEU A 79 4.52 11.73 18.74
CA LEU A 79 3.30 11.22 18.11
C LEU A 79 3.26 9.69 18.19
N MET A 80 4.38 9.03 17.86
CA MET A 80 4.62 7.62 18.16
C MET A 80 5.33 7.47 19.51
N LYS A 81 4.64 6.85 20.47
CA LYS A 81 5.10 6.59 21.84
C LYS A 81 5.27 5.10 22.11
N THR A 82 4.48 4.24 21.48
CA THR A 82 4.42 2.81 21.78
C THR A 82 4.54 1.95 20.53
N GLN A 83 5.08 0.75 20.70
CA GLN A 83 5.20 -0.21 19.59
C GLN A 83 3.84 -0.63 19.00
N THR A 84 2.75 -0.51 19.76
CA THR A 84 1.40 -0.82 19.28
C THR A 84 0.95 0.12 18.14
N GLN A 85 1.49 1.33 18.05
CA GLN A 85 1.13 2.30 17.01
C GLN A 85 1.66 1.94 15.62
N TRP A 86 2.60 0.98 15.53
CA TRP A 86 2.97 0.37 14.24
C TRP A 86 1.78 -0.33 13.55
N TYR A 87 0.70 -0.64 14.29
CA TYR A 87 -0.52 -1.14 13.68
C TYR A 87 -1.16 -0.13 12.70
N ALA A 88 -1.24 1.15 13.08
CA ALA A 88 -1.74 2.20 12.19
C ALA A 88 -0.87 2.33 10.93
N VAL A 89 0.45 2.31 11.10
CA VAL A 89 1.40 2.33 9.98
C VAL A 89 1.18 1.15 9.04
N TYR A 90 1.11 -0.07 9.59
CA TYR A 90 0.79 -1.28 8.85
C TYR A 90 -0.51 -1.12 8.05
N ARG A 91 -1.58 -0.63 8.68
CA ARG A 91 -2.89 -0.48 8.03
C ARG A 91 -2.87 0.53 6.89
N VAL A 92 -2.22 1.68 7.07
CA VAL A 92 -2.07 2.68 5.99
C VAL A 92 -1.28 2.09 4.83
N LEU A 93 -0.09 1.55 5.08
CA LEU A 93 0.78 1.08 3.99
C LEU A 93 0.20 -0.15 3.26
N TYR A 94 -0.46 -1.05 3.99
CA TYR A 94 -1.16 -2.20 3.39
C TYR A 94 -2.34 -1.74 2.52
N GLU A 95 -3.16 -0.80 2.99
CA GLU A 95 -4.38 -0.38 2.27
C GLU A 95 -4.09 0.56 1.10
N TYR A 96 -3.04 1.38 1.18
CA TYR A 96 -2.80 2.48 0.24
C TYR A 96 -1.49 2.39 -0.54
N CYS A 97 -0.50 1.65 -0.06
CA CYS A 97 0.85 1.63 -0.64
C CYS A 97 1.29 0.23 -1.11
N ASN A 98 0.37 -0.74 -1.23
CA ASN A 98 0.64 -2.12 -1.66
C ASN A 98 1.66 -2.88 -0.79
N TYR A 99 1.76 -2.56 0.51
CA TYR A 99 2.64 -3.31 1.42
C TYR A 99 2.08 -4.68 1.80
N PRO A 100 2.92 -5.60 2.30
CA PRO A 100 2.51 -6.95 2.65
C PRO A 100 1.33 -6.99 3.63
N LYS A 101 0.30 -7.79 3.29
CA LYS A 101 -0.87 -8.07 4.14
C LYS A 101 -0.54 -8.90 5.38
N LYS A 102 0.55 -9.67 5.34
CA LYS A 102 1.00 -10.44 6.50
C LYS A 102 1.84 -9.53 7.39
N MET A 103 1.42 -9.35 8.63
CA MET A 103 2.10 -8.48 9.59
C MET A 103 3.58 -8.83 9.83
N THR A 104 3.94 -10.12 9.78
CA THR A 104 5.33 -10.57 9.91
C THR A 104 6.18 -10.19 8.71
N ASP A 105 5.60 -10.20 7.50
CA ASP A 105 6.29 -9.77 6.29
C ASP A 105 6.42 -8.25 6.29
N PHE A 106 5.38 -7.53 6.74
CA PHE A 106 5.45 -6.09 6.97
C PHE A 106 6.58 -5.70 7.95
N GLU A 107 6.64 -6.33 9.12
CA GLU A 107 7.71 -6.09 10.10
C GLU A 107 9.10 -6.32 9.48
N ARG A 108 9.27 -7.42 8.73
CA ARG A 108 10.52 -7.73 8.05
C ARG A 108 10.91 -6.64 7.05
N ASP A 109 9.96 -6.17 6.25
CA ASP A 109 10.22 -5.16 5.22
C ASP A 109 10.55 -3.80 5.86
N ILE A 110 9.80 -3.38 6.88
CA ILE A 110 10.09 -2.14 7.62
C ILE A 110 11.47 -2.19 8.29
N ASN A 111 11.80 -3.28 8.98
CA ASN A 111 13.05 -3.35 9.73
C ASN A 111 14.27 -3.54 8.82
N ASN A 112 14.17 -4.44 7.83
CA ASN A 112 15.35 -4.86 7.05
C ASN A 112 15.48 -4.14 5.71
N ARG A 113 14.37 -3.91 4.98
CA ARG A 113 14.40 -3.23 3.68
C ARG A 113 14.42 -1.72 3.84
N MET A 114 13.58 -1.19 4.73
CA MET A 114 13.46 0.25 4.97
C MET A 114 14.48 0.78 5.99
N GLY A 115 15.10 -0.10 6.78
CA GLY A 115 16.18 0.24 7.71
C GLY A 115 15.74 0.69 9.10
N PHE A 116 14.49 0.39 9.53
CA PHE A 116 13.96 0.81 10.83
C PHE A 116 14.19 -0.20 11.98
N LYS A 117 15.14 -1.12 11.83
CA LYS A 117 15.43 -2.15 12.85
C LYS A 117 15.77 -1.56 14.23
N GLU A 118 16.38 -0.38 14.27
CA GLU A 118 16.79 0.33 15.48
C GLU A 118 15.88 1.52 15.81
N ALA A 119 14.71 1.60 15.17
CA ALA A 119 13.75 2.68 15.43
C ALA A 119 13.23 2.64 16.87
N GLU A 120 12.89 3.81 17.41
CA GLU A 120 12.22 3.95 18.70
C GLU A 120 10.90 4.72 18.52
N PRO A 121 9.73 4.09 18.79
CA PRO A 121 9.54 2.70 19.24
C PRO A 121 9.84 1.67 18.13
N ALA A 122 10.40 0.52 18.50
CA ALA A 122 10.73 -0.55 17.55
C ALA A 122 9.50 -1.14 16.85
N CYS A 123 9.61 -1.42 15.55
CA CYS A 123 8.59 -2.15 14.82
C CYS A 123 8.67 -3.63 15.16
N SER A 124 7.74 -4.12 16.02
CA SER A 124 7.67 -5.53 16.41
C SER A 124 6.30 -6.14 16.21
N TYR A 125 6.21 -7.22 15.43
CA TYR A 125 4.97 -7.97 15.20
C TYR A 125 4.32 -8.39 16.53
N GLN A 126 5.12 -8.84 17.50
CA GLN A 126 4.61 -9.32 18.78
C GLN A 126 3.82 -8.25 19.53
N SER A 127 4.18 -6.98 19.33
CA SER A 127 3.58 -5.84 20.00
C SER A 127 2.30 -5.37 19.32
N PHE A 128 2.29 -5.24 17.99
CA PHE A 128 1.13 -4.69 17.28
C PHE A 128 0.12 -5.76 16.80
N LYS A 129 0.45 -7.06 16.83
CA LYS A 129 -0.49 -8.14 16.44
C LYS A 129 -1.74 -8.24 17.32
N LYS A 130 -1.68 -7.71 18.55
CA LYS A 130 -2.81 -7.74 19.51
C LYS A 130 -3.81 -6.62 19.29
N VAL A 131 -3.41 -5.55 18.58
CA VAL A 131 -4.25 -4.38 18.35
C VAL A 131 -5.59 -4.71 17.69
N PRO A 132 -5.69 -5.58 16.65
CA PRO A 132 -6.98 -6.00 16.12
C PRO A 132 -7.91 -6.70 17.13
N THR A 133 -7.35 -7.31 18.17
CA THR A 133 -8.12 -7.99 19.22
C THR A 133 -8.51 -7.01 20.33
N ASP A 134 -7.58 -6.13 20.72
CA ASP A 134 -7.78 -5.19 21.82
C ASP A 134 -8.63 -3.97 21.38
N LEU A 135 -8.49 -3.56 20.11
CA LEU A 135 -9.17 -2.44 19.48
C LEU A 135 -9.94 -2.93 18.23
N THR A 136 -10.90 -3.83 18.44
CA THR A 136 -11.61 -4.56 17.38
C THR A 136 -12.25 -3.68 16.30
N ASP A 137 -12.70 -2.48 16.66
CA ASP A 137 -13.31 -1.54 15.73
C ASP A 137 -12.33 -1.00 14.69
N LEU A 138 -11.01 -1.09 14.92
CA LEU A 138 -10.01 -0.70 13.93
C LEU A 138 -9.96 -1.67 12.74
N SER A 139 -10.64 -2.83 12.79
CA SER A 139 -10.71 -3.78 11.67
C SER A 139 -11.35 -3.21 10.40
N VAL A 140 -12.16 -2.15 10.51
CA VAL A 140 -12.74 -1.42 9.36
C VAL A 140 -11.67 -0.66 8.57
N LYS A 141 -11.96 -0.27 7.32
CA LYS A 141 -11.04 0.51 6.46
C LYS A 141 -10.53 1.77 7.17
N VAL A 142 -9.27 2.14 6.93
CA VAL A 142 -8.63 3.32 7.55
C VAL A 142 -9.38 4.61 7.24
N SER A 143 -9.97 4.74 6.05
CA SER A 143 -10.87 5.87 5.69
C SER A 143 -12.08 6.08 6.61
N LYS A 144 -12.38 5.14 7.51
CA LYS A 144 -13.46 5.24 8.51
C LYS A 144 -12.95 5.48 9.93
N TRP A 145 -11.64 5.56 10.14
CA TRP A 145 -11.04 5.67 11.48
C TRP A 145 -11.27 7.02 12.15
N GLU A 146 -11.52 8.10 11.40
CA GLU A 146 -11.85 9.43 11.96
C GLU A 146 -12.98 9.34 13.00
N ALA A 147 -14.01 8.53 12.73
CA ALA A 147 -15.13 8.34 13.63
C ALA A 147 -14.78 7.57 14.93
N LEU A 148 -13.63 6.89 14.96
CA LEU A 148 -13.18 6.08 16.09
C LEU A 148 -12.32 6.85 17.09
N LYS A 149 -11.77 8.02 16.69
CA LYS A 149 -10.90 8.87 17.54
C LYS A 149 -11.43 9.06 18.95
N LYS A 150 -12.72 9.35 19.09
CA LYS A 150 -13.34 9.73 20.35
C LYS A 150 -13.67 8.55 21.27
N LYS A 151 -13.36 7.30 20.87
CA LYS A 151 -13.71 6.11 21.66
C LYS A 151 -12.85 6.00 22.92
N THR A 152 -11.54 5.92 22.76
CA THR A 152 -10.58 5.86 23.88
C THR A 152 -9.25 6.48 23.44
N PRO A 153 -8.35 6.85 24.38
CA PRO A 153 -7.03 7.36 24.04
C PRO A 153 -6.20 6.41 23.16
N ALA A 154 -6.42 5.09 23.28
CA ALA A 154 -5.74 4.10 22.47
C ALA A 154 -6.23 4.13 21.00
N TYR A 155 -7.54 4.33 20.78
CA TYR A 155 -8.07 4.55 19.43
C TYR A 155 -7.58 5.87 18.85
N GLU A 156 -7.63 6.95 19.62
CA GLU A 156 -7.16 8.27 19.22
C GLU A 156 -5.70 8.22 18.72
N GLN A 157 -4.81 7.59 19.47
CA GLN A 157 -3.40 7.46 19.10
C GLN A 157 -3.18 6.71 17.78
N GLN A 158 -3.98 5.68 17.50
CA GLN A 158 -3.90 4.95 16.22
C GLN A 158 -4.42 5.81 15.07
N CYS A 159 -5.50 6.56 15.29
CA CYS A 159 -6.08 7.44 14.28
C CYS A 159 -5.14 8.60 13.93
N MET A 160 -4.53 9.25 14.93
CA MET A 160 -3.60 10.35 14.71
C MET A 160 -2.36 9.92 13.91
N VAL A 161 -1.81 8.73 14.18
CA VAL A 161 -0.69 8.17 13.41
C VAL A 161 -1.11 7.89 11.97
N ALA A 162 -2.29 7.30 11.77
CA ALA A 162 -2.81 7.03 10.43
C ALA A 162 -3.01 8.33 9.64
N GLU A 163 -3.63 9.34 10.23
CA GLU A 163 -3.85 10.65 9.60
C GLU A 163 -2.57 11.38 9.24
N PHE A 164 -1.56 11.33 10.12
CA PHE A 164 -0.26 11.89 9.81
C PHE A 164 0.27 11.30 8.51
N LEU A 165 0.25 9.98 8.37
CA LEU A 165 0.76 9.31 7.17
C LEU A 165 -0.09 9.59 5.94
N LEU A 166 -1.43 9.53 6.06
CA LEU A 166 -2.32 9.83 4.96
C LEU A 166 -2.10 11.23 4.40
N LYS A 167 -1.96 12.22 5.29
CA LYS A 167 -1.66 13.61 4.91
C LYS A 167 -0.25 13.75 4.34
N ARG A 168 0.75 13.15 5.00
CA ARG A 168 2.16 13.28 4.61
C ARG A 168 2.48 12.64 3.27
N LEU A 169 1.77 11.56 2.92
CA LEU A 169 1.91 10.83 1.66
C LEU A 169 0.88 11.26 0.60
N ASN A 170 0.01 12.23 0.91
CA ASN A 170 -1.05 12.73 0.03
C ASN A 170 -1.97 11.61 -0.49
N LEU A 171 -2.45 10.77 0.44
CA LEU A 171 -3.29 9.60 0.18
C LEU A 171 -4.80 9.87 0.37
N THR A 172 -5.15 11.01 0.97
CA THR A 172 -6.53 11.48 1.21
C THR A 172 -6.61 12.99 1.28
#